data_AF-A0A2H0UL69-F1
#
_entry.id   AF-A0A2H0UL69-F1
#
_cell.length_a   1.000
_cell.length_b   1.000
_cell.length_c   1.000
_cell.angle_alpha   90.00
_cell.angle_beta   90.00
_cell.angle_gamma   90.00
#
_symmetry.space_group_name_H-M   'P 1'
#
loop_
_entity.id
_entity.type
_entity.pdbx_description
1 polymer ?
#
loop_
_entity_poly.entity_id
_entity_poly.type
_entity_poly.pdbx_seq_one_letter_code
_entity_poly.pdbx_strand_id
1 'polypeptide(L)'
;MSIRKVAKDYIVKALLGTSSVPRGLFELNQYFRHYGAINFDKHKEDNLIVAVSYDFRFGSIVTSGANEDELDEKIKDAILVAFGVPSSYRKEAGVVRVGEKQDAYALT
;
A
#
# COMPACT_ATOMS: atom_id res chain seq x y z
N MET A 1 -12.68 23.61 -3.02
CA MET A 1 -12.68 22.13 -3.13
C MET A 1 -13.94 21.69 -3.88
N SER A 2 -13.77 21.19 -5.10
CA SER A 2 -14.90 20.93 -6.02
C SER A 2 -15.50 19.54 -5.78
N ILE A 3 -16.82 19.51 -5.62
CA ILE A 3 -17.72 18.34 -5.51
C ILE A 3 -17.47 17.27 -6.60
N ARG A 4 -16.76 17.63 -7.68
CA ARG A 4 -16.34 16.74 -8.76
C ARG A 4 -15.43 15.57 -8.33
N LYS A 5 -14.63 15.70 -7.25
CA LYS A 5 -13.80 14.58 -6.76
C LYS A 5 -14.63 13.48 -6.09
N VAL A 6 -15.62 13.86 -5.28
CA VAL A 6 -16.48 12.91 -4.54
C VAL A 6 -17.38 12.12 -5.49
N ALA A 7 -17.79 12.71 -6.62
CA ALA A 7 -18.60 12.02 -7.62
C ALA A 7 -17.83 10.94 -8.40
N LYS A 8 -16.52 11.09 -8.61
CA LYS A 8 -15.70 10.07 -9.31
C LYS A 8 -15.54 8.79 -8.49
N ASP A 9 -15.36 8.90 -7.18
CA ASP A 9 -15.22 7.74 -6.30
C ASP A 9 -16.51 6.89 -6.24
N TYR A 10 -17.68 7.52 -6.38
CA TYR A 10 -18.95 6.80 -6.48
C TYR A 10 -19.12 6.07 -7.82
N ILE A 11 -18.55 6.60 -8.92
CA ILE A 11 -18.56 5.94 -10.24
C ILE A 11 -17.64 4.71 -10.24
N VAL A 12 -16.49 4.75 -9.56
CA VAL A 12 -15.61 3.57 -9.37
C VAL A 12 -16.32 2.48 -8.54
N LYS A 13 -17.09 2.87 -7.53
CA LYS A 13 -17.92 1.94 -6.75
C LYS A 13 -19.09 1.33 -7.52
N ALA A 14 -19.60 2.00 -8.55
CA ALA A 14 -20.72 1.50 -9.36
C ALA A 14 -20.27 0.65 -10.56
N LEU A 15 -19.08 0.89 -11.11
CA LEU A 15 -18.57 0.17 -12.29
C LEU A 15 -17.96 -1.20 -11.98
N LEU A 16 -17.36 -1.40 -10.80
CA LEU A 16 -16.68 -2.65 -10.42
C LEU A 16 -17.62 -3.65 -9.72
N GLY A 17 -18.87 -3.68 -10.16
CA GLY A 17 -19.88 -4.63 -9.69
C GLY A 17 -19.30 -6.05 -9.55
N THR A 18 -19.51 -6.63 -8.37
CA THR A 18 -19.63 -8.08 -8.11
C THR A 18 -18.83 -8.99 -9.06
N SER A 19 -17.70 -9.53 -8.55
CA SER A 19 -17.05 -10.76 -9.05
C SER A 19 -15.88 -10.65 -10.04
N SER A 20 -15.02 -9.62 -9.94
CA SER A 20 -13.63 -9.77 -10.40
C SER A 20 -12.66 -9.29 -9.33
N VAL A 21 -11.88 -10.21 -8.77
CA VAL A 21 -10.72 -9.87 -7.92
C VAL A 21 -9.83 -8.91 -8.72
N PRO A 22 -9.39 -7.77 -8.15
CA PRO A 22 -8.46 -6.88 -8.84
C PRO A 22 -7.25 -7.65 -9.35
N ARG A 23 -6.94 -7.52 -10.64
CA ARG A 23 -5.72 -8.10 -11.23
C ARG A 23 -4.47 -7.75 -10.42
N GLY A 24 -4.48 -6.57 -9.81
CA GLY A 24 -3.46 -6.10 -8.88
C GLY A 24 -3.17 -7.05 -7.71
N LEU A 25 -4.14 -7.81 -7.20
CA LEU A 25 -3.90 -8.78 -6.12
C LEU A 25 -3.06 -9.96 -6.60
N PHE A 26 -3.28 -10.41 -7.85
CA PHE A 26 -2.45 -11.44 -8.45
C PHE A 26 -1.02 -10.92 -8.69
N GLU A 27 -0.89 -9.69 -9.21
CA GLU A 27 0.41 -9.06 -9.46
C GLU A 27 1.18 -8.79 -8.17
N LEU A 28 0.49 -8.37 -7.10
CA LEU A 28 1.02 -8.24 -5.75
C LEU A 28 1.61 -9.58 -5.28
N ASN A 29 0.84 -10.66 -5.41
CA ASN A 29 1.28 -11.99 -5.01
C ASN A 29 2.48 -12.48 -5.82
N GLN A 30 2.46 -12.27 -7.14
CA GLN A 30 3.60 -12.60 -8.01
C GLN A 30 4.84 -11.79 -7.63
N TYR A 31 4.69 -10.51 -7.36
CA TYR A 31 5.79 -9.64 -6.94
C TYR A 31 6.47 -10.18 -5.68
N PHE A 32 5.71 -10.41 -4.60
CA PHE A 32 6.28 -10.88 -3.34
C PHE A 32 6.89 -12.29 -3.47
N ARG A 33 6.38 -13.14 -4.37
CA ARG A 33 6.99 -14.44 -4.68
C ARG A 33 8.33 -14.33 -5.39
N HIS A 34 8.53 -13.31 -6.24
CA HIS A 34 9.75 -13.17 -7.05
C HIS A 34 10.82 -12.31 -6.37
N TYR A 35 10.40 -11.27 -5.64
CA TYR A 35 11.30 -10.26 -5.09
C TYR A 35 11.37 -10.27 -3.56
N GLY A 36 10.45 -10.95 -2.89
CA GLY A 36 10.38 -10.98 -1.43
C GLY A 36 9.80 -9.69 -0.86
N ALA A 37 10.11 -9.44 0.41
CA ALA A 37 9.61 -8.29 1.15
C ALA A 37 10.10 -6.96 0.56
N ILE A 38 9.30 -5.90 0.74
CA ILE A 38 9.69 -4.52 0.42
C ILE A 38 10.21 -3.88 1.69
N ASN A 39 11.42 -3.34 1.66
CA ASN A 39 12.06 -2.69 2.78
C ASN A 39 11.95 -1.16 2.69
N PHE A 40 11.77 -0.53 3.85
CA PHE A 40 11.57 0.90 4.00
C PHE A 40 12.60 1.52 4.95
N ASP A 41 13.19 2.64 4.56
CA ASP A 41 13.93 3.50 5.47
C ASP A 41 12.98 4.52 6.08
N LYS A 42 12.96 4.57 7.42
CA LYS A 42 12.17 5.52 8.19
C LYS A 42 13.04 6.63 8.75
N HIS A 43 12.61 7.86 8.58
CA HIS A 43 13.23 9.01 9.22
C HIS A 43 12.16 9.99 9.71
N LYS A 44 12.52 10.78 10.72
CA LYS A 44 11.67 11.87 11.20
C LYS A 44 11.96 13.12 10.39
N GLU A 45 10.90 13.72 9.86
CA GLU A 45 10.95 15.01 9.20
C GLU A 45 9.84 15.88 9.78
N ASP A 46 10.23 17.01 10.37
CA ASP A 46 9.36 17.87 11.19
C ASP A 46 8.62 17.10 12.31
N ASN A 47 7.31 16.93 12.16
CA ASN A 47 6.40 16.23 13.08
C ASN A 47 5.84 14.94 12.47
N LEU A 48 6.42 14.46 11.37
CA LEU A 48 6.00 13.25 10.67
C LEU A 48 7.14 12.22 10.67
N ILE A 49 6.74 10.95 10.59
CA ILE A 49 7.63 9.84 10.28
C ILE A 49 7.44 9.56 8.79
N VAL A 50 8.50 9.72 8.01
CA VAL A 50 8.54 9.48 6.57
C VAL A 50 9.16 8.11 6.33
N ALA A 51 8.50 7.28 5.52
CA ALA A 51 9.00 5.99 5.06
C ALA A 51 9.23 6.01 3.56
N VAL A 52 10.42 5.56 3.14
CA VAL A 52 10.83 5.49 1.73
C VAL A 52 11.29 4.07 1.42
N SER A 53 10.67 3.41 0.44
CA SER A 53 11.13 2.09 0.02
C SER A 53 12.43 2.19 -0.77
N TYR A 54 13.41 1.33 -0.47
CA TYR A 54 14.71 1.34 -1.16
C TYR A 54 14.92 0.16 -2.13
N ASP A 55 14.07 -0.85 -2.11
CA ASP A 55 14.21 -2.07 -2.93
C ASP A 55 12.96 -2.44 -3.74
N PHE A 56 11.98 -1.54 -3.80
CA PHE A 56 10.78 -1.71 -4.61
C PHE A 56 11.12 -1.66 -6.11
N ARG A 57 10.73 -2.68 -6.89
CA ARG A 57 11.16 -2.78 -8.30
C ARG A 57 10.46 -1.82 -9.25
N PHE A 58 9.28 -1.31 -8.90
CA PHE A 58 8.52 -0.41 -9.77
C PHE A 58 8.74 1.08 -9.44
N GLY A 59 9.78 1.40 -8.66
CA GLY A 59 10.15 2.77 -8.29
C GLY A 59 10.36 2.90 -6.79
N SER A 60 9.79 3.96 -6.20
CA SER A 60 9.85 4.18 -4.76
C SER A 60 8.46 4.48 -4.21
N ILE A 61 8.09 3.77 -3.15
CA ILE A 61 6.91 4.06 -2.34
C ILE A 61 7.37 5.03 -1.25
N VAL A 62 6.76 6.22 -1.24
CA VAL A 62 7.01 7.26 -0.24
C VAL A 62 5.71 7.55 0.48
N THR A 63 5.74 7.49 1.81
CA THR A 63 4.58 7.78 2.64
C THR A 63 4.99 8.38 3.98
N SER A 64 4.05 8.99 4.68
CA SER A 64 4.32 9.68 5.95
C SER A 64 3.14 9.58 6.92
N GLY A 65 3.40 9.34 8.20
CA GLY A 65 2.40 9.29 9.28
C GLY A 65 2.81 10.14 10.48
N ALA A 66 1.86 10.57 11.31
CA ALA A 66 2.16 11.31 12.54
C ALA A 66 2.68 10.39 13.66
N ASN A 67 2.45 9.09 13.56
CA ASN A 67 2.93 8.06 14.47
C ASN A 67 3.16 6.74 13.73
N GLU A 68 3.76 5.76 14.41
CA GLU A 68 4.10 4.44 13.81
C GLU A 68 2.89 3.65 13.33
N ASP A 69 1.76 3.72 14.04
CA ASP A 69 0.54 2.99 13.69
C ASP A 69 -0.10 3.57 12.41
N GLU A 70 -0.19 4.89 12.33
CA GLU A 70 -0.66 5.59 11.13
C GLU A 70 0.27 5.34 9.95
N LEU A 71 1.58 5.36 10.19
CA LEU A 71 2.58 5.07 9.18
C LEU A 71 2.42 3.64 8.65
N ASP A 72 2.21 2.66 9.53
CA ASP A 72 2.02 1.25 9.16
C ASP A 72 0.83 1.08 8.22
N GLU A 73 -0.32 1.66 8.57
CA GLU A 73 -1.51 1.60 7.75
C GLU A 73 -1.33 2.31 6.41
N LYS A 74 -0.61 3.43 6.40
CA LYS A 74 -0.30 4.15 5.16
C LYS A 74 0.71 3.42 4.27
N ILE A 75 1.68 2.68 4.84
CA ILE A 75 2.59 1.85 4.05
C ILE A 75 1.82 0.72 3.38
N LYS A 76 0.99 -0.01 4.13
CA LYS A 76 0.13 -1.05 3.55
C LYS A 76 -0.73 -0.47 2.42
N ASP A 77 -1.36 0.67 2.66
CA ASP A 77 -2.20 1.33 1.66
C ASP A 77 -1.42 1.73 0.41
N ALA A 78 -0.23 2.32 0.59
CA ALA A 78 0.62 2.74 -0.52
C ALA A 78 1.13 1.54 -1.33
N ILE A 79 1.43 0.41 -0.69
CA ILE A 79 1.73 -0.86 -1.38
C ILE A 79 0.52 -1.27 -2.23
N LEU A 80 -0.68 -1.33 -1.66
CA LEU A 80 -1.89 -1.70 -2.42
C LEU A 80 -2.11 -0.77 -3.63
N VAL A 81 -1.99 0.54 -3.43
CA VAL A 81 -2.13 1.55 -4.49
C VAL A 81 -1.08 1.37 -5.58
N ALA A 82 0.16 1.02 -5.24
CA ALA A 82 1.21 0.75 -6.22
C ALA A 82 0.89 -0.43 -7.14
N PHE A 83 0.07 -1.38 -6.69
CA PHE A 83 -0.44 -2.50 -7.48
C PHE A 83 -1.84 -2.26 -8.06
N GLY A 84 -2.38 -1.03 -7.96
CA GLY A 84 -3.73 -0.71 -8.42
C GLY A 84 -4.83 -1.46 -7.65
N VAL A 85 -4.52 -1.92 -6.43
CA VAL A 85 -5.47 -2.60 -5.54
C VAL A 85 -6.15 -1.55 -4.66
N PRO A 86 -7.49 -1.48 -4.63
CA PRO A 86 -8.19 -0.60 -3.71
C PRO A 86 -7.95 -0.99 -2.25
N SER A 87 -7.83 -0.01 -1.36
CA SER A 87 -7.64 -0.19 0.09
C SER A 87 -8.67 -1.11 0.76
N SER A 88 -9.87 -1.25 0.17
CA SER A 88 -10.90 -2.17 0.66
C SER A 88 -10.48 -3.64 0.64
N TYR A 89 -9.50 -3.98 -0.21
CA TYR A 89 -8.94 -5.33 -0.32
C TYR A 89 -7.75 -5.58 0.63
N ARG A 90 -7.54 -4.73 1.65
CA ARG A 90 -6.40 -4.86 2.58
C ARG A 90 -6.36 -6.20 3.30
N LYS A 91 -7.53 -6.76 3.64
CA LYS A 91 -7.63 -8.08 4.28
C LYS A 91 -7.24 -9.21 3.34
N GLU A 92 -7.67 -9.11 2.08
CA GLU A 92 -7.42 -10.07 1.02
C GLU A 92 -5.98 -9.99 0.50
N ALA A 93 -5.39 -8.80 0.53
CA ALA A 93 -4.00 -8.56 0.14
C ALA A 93 -3.03 -9.20 1.14
N GLY A 94 -3.37 -9.26 2.43
CA GLY A 94 -2.53 -9.93 3.44
C GLY A 94 -1.16 -9.29 3.68
N VAL A 95 -1.00 -8.00 3.35
CA VAL A 95 0.27 -7.28 3.53
C VAL A 95 0.49 -7.01 5.02
N VAL A 96 1.57 -7.57 5.56
CA VAL A 96 1.97 -7.44 6.96
C VAL A 96 3.40 -6.95 7.08
N ARG A 97 3.68 -6.24 8.18
CA ARG A 97 5.04 -5.87 8.57
C ARG A 97 5.78 -7.14 9.03
N VAL A 98 6.97 -7.39 8.48
CA VAL A 98 7.79 -8.58 8.74
C VAL A 98 9.21 -8.21 9.17
N GLY A 99 9.88 -9.13 9.86
CA GLY A 99 11.28 -8.99 10.30
C GLY A 99 11.47 -8.32 11.67
N GLU A 100 12.61 -8.61 12.31
CA GLU A 100 12.94 -8.11 13.66
C GLU A 100 13.12 -6.58 13.72
N LYS A 101 13.55 -5.97 12.60
CA LYS A 101 13.76 -4.52 12.49
C LYS A 101 12.50 -3.73 12.09
N GLN A 102 11.34 -4.37 11.93
CA GLN A 102 10.04 -3.70 11.72
C GLN A 102 9.93 -2.76 10.49
N ASP A 103 10.79 -2.94 9.50
CA ASP A 103 10.90 -2.04 8.34
C ASP A 103 10.65 -2.74 7.00
N ALA A 104 10.28 -4.02 7.03
CA ALA A 104 9.96 -4.80 5.84
C ALA A 104 8.48 -5.16 5.79
N TYR A 105 7.91 -5.26 4.60
CA TYR A 105 6.51 -5.64 4.37
C TYR A 105 6.43 -6.79 3.37
N ALA A 106 5.64 -7.80 3.67
CA ALA A 106 5.43 -8.97 2.82
C ALA A 106 3.98 -9.48 2.91
N LEU A 107 3.65 -10.48 2.09
CA LEU A 107 2.38 -11.20 2.24
C LEU A 107 2.49 -12.22 3.38
N THR A 108 1.40 -12.36 4.16
CA THR A 108 1.27 -13.40 5.18
C THR A 108 0.93 -14.76 4.61
#